data_AF-N0BJR6-F1
#
_entry.id   AF-N0BJR6-F1
#
_cell.length_a   1.000
_cell.length_b   1.000
_cell.length_c   1.000
_cell.angle_alpha   90.00
_cell.angle_beta   90.00
_cell.angle_gamma   90.00
#
_symmetry.space_group_name_H-M   'P 1'
#
loop_
_entity.id
_entity.type
_entity.pdbx_description
1 polymer ?
#
loop_
_entity_poly.entity_id
_entity_poly.type
_entity_poly.pdbx_seq_one_letter_code
_entity_poly.pdbx_strand_id
1 'polypeptide(L)'
;MEYINSYLDRLREFLVNKDQKMADQLISEAKIEKMFIDDVKNVYEKYRKNEIAEVDAKKNLDLLKVFVVTQLNNKRKDVMESVGKQPEDIDGEVVKRIVEFIEDAIERIE
;
A
#
# COMPACT_ATOMS: atom_id res chain seq x y z
N MET A 1 -9.80 12.01 9.62
CA MET A 1 -8.93 11.73 8.47
C MET A 1 -9.04 10.26 8.15
N GLU A 2 -9.57 9.94 6.97
CA GLU A 2 -9.56 8.58 6.43
C GLU A 2 -8.16 8.30 5.88
N TYR A 3 -7.49 7.27 6.38
CA TYR A 3 -6.21 6.81 5.83
C TYR A 3 -6.51 5.71 4.82
N ILE A 4 -6.06 5.89 3.58
CA ILE A 4 -6.36 4.99 2.46
C ILE A 4 -5.16 4.09 2.30
N ASN A 5 -5.33 2.81 2.62
CA ASN A 5 -4.31 1.79 2.44
C ASN A 5 -4.98 0.42 2.26
N SER A 6 -5.27 0.09 1.00
CA SER A 6 -5.98 -1.13 0.61
C SER A 6 -5.21 -2.40 0.98
N TYR A 7 -3.87 -2.35 1.03
CA TYR A 7 -3.04 -3.46 1.49
C TYR A 7 -3.33 -3.79 2.96
N LEU A 8 -3.38 -2.78 3.83
CA LEU A 8 -3.69 -2.96 5.26
C LEU A 8 -5.12 -3.43 5.51
N ASP A 9 -6.08 -2.92 4.76
CA ASP A 9 -7.47 -3.36 4.86
C ASP A 9 -7.60 -4.83 4.46
N ARG A 10 -6.94 -5.22 3.37
CA ARG A 10 -6.92 -6.60 2.92
C ARG A 10 -6.15 -7.53 3.86
N LEU A 11 -5.08 -7.05 4.48
CA LEU A 11 -4.37 -7.77 5.53
C LEU A 11 -5.28 -8.02 6.74
N ARG A 12 -6.05 -7.02 7.16
CA ARG A 12 -7.03 -7.17 8.25
C ARG A 12 -8.06 -8.25 7.93
N GLU A 13 -8.61 -8.24 6.72
CA GLU A 13 -9.57 -9.26 6.28
C GLU A 13 -8.94 -10.66 6.22
N PHE A 14 -7.70 -10.76 5.74
CA PHE A 14 -6.97 -12.02 5.70
C PHE A 14 -6.75 -12.60 7.11
N LEU A 15 -6.41 -11.77 8.10
CA LEU A 15 -6.21 -12.23 9.47
C LEU A 15 -7.47 -12.83 10.10
N VAL A 16 -8.66 -12.41 9.65
CA VAL A 16 -9.95 -12.93 10.12
C VAL A 16 -10.35 -14.18 9.34
N ASN A 17 -10.32 -14.11 8.01
CA ASN A 17 -10.92 -15.12 7.13
C ASN A 17 -9.93 -16.23 6.71
N LYS A 18 -8.62 -15.95 6.78
CA LYS A 18 -7.53 -16.82 6.30
C LYS A 18 -7.75 -17.35 4.87
N ASP A 19 -8.37 -16.53 4.01
CA ASP A 19 -8.65 -16.90 2.63
C ASP A 19 -7.37 -16.90 1.78
N GLN A 20 -7.13 -18.01 1.08
CA GLN A 20 -6.01 -18.19 0.18
C GLN A 20 -5.99 -17.17 -0.97
N LYS A 21 -7.17 -16.72 -1.45
CA LYS A 21 -7.24 -15.70 -2.51
C LYS A 21 -6.74 -14.35 -2.03
N MET A 22 -7.02 -14.00 -0.77
CA MET A 22 -6.51 -12.78 -0.15
C MET A 22 -5.00 -12.87 0.06
N ALA A 23 -4.51 -14.03 0.50
CA ALA A 23 -3.07 -14.25 0.65
C ALA A 23 -2.31 -14.01 -0.68
N ASP A 24 -2.84 -14.50 -1.80
CA ASP A 24 -2.22 -14.30 -3.12
C ASP A 24 -2.13 -12.82 -3.51
N GLN A 25 -3.12 -12.01 -3.13
CA GLN A 25 -3.12 -10.56 -3.34
C GLN A 25 -2.12 -9.83 -2.44
N LEU A 26 -1.88 -10.36 -1.23
CA LEU A 26 -0.94 -9.81 -0.24
C LEU A 26 0.52 -10.26 -0.46
N ILE A 27 0.76 -11.28 -1.30
CA ILE A 27 2.10 -11.84 -1.56
C ILE A 27 2.60 -11.46 -2.96
N SER A 28 1.72 -11.36 -3.96
CA SER A 28 2.12 -11.04 -5.34
C SER A 28 2.59 -9.60 -5.47
N GLU A 29 3.87 -9.40 -5.80
CA GLU A 29 4.47 -8.07 -5.95
C GLU A 29 3.70 -7.17 -6.92
N ALA A 30 3.33 -7.70 -8.09
CA ALA A 30 2.54 -6.96 -9.08
C ALA A 30 1.17 -6.51 -8.54
N LYS A 31 0.54 -7.31 -7.66
CA LYS A 31 -0.73 -6.95 -7.03
C LYS A 31 -0.53 -5.93 -5.92
N ILE A 32 0.54 -6.08 -5.13
CA ILE A 32 0.95 -5.13 -4.09
C ILE A 32 1.23 -3.76 -4.71
N GLU A 33 2.08 -3.72 -5.73
CA GLU A 33 2.41 -2.49 -6.46
C GLU A 33 1.16 -1.83 -7.02
N LYS A 34 0.29 -2.59 -7.66
CA LYS A 34 -0.98 -2.08 -8.16
C LYS A 34 -1.86 -1.48 -7.06
N MET A 35 -1.98 -2.15 -5.90
CA MET A 35 -2.77 -1.66 -4.77
C MET A 35 -2.27 -0.29 -4.29
N PHE A 36 -0.96 -0.12 -4.10
CA PHE A 36 -0.40 1.17 -3.70
C PHE A 36 -0.56 2.25 -4.77
N ILE A 37 -0.36 1.93 -6.05
CA ILE A 37 -0.57 2.89 -7.15
C ILE A 37 -2.04 3.34 -7.20
N ASP A 38 -2.98 2.40 -7.05
CA ASP A 38 -4.41 2.70 -7.06
C ASP A 38 -4.81 3.54 -5.83
N ASP A 39 -4.23 3.27 -4.65
CA ASP A 39 -4.43 4.07 -3.43
C ASP A 39 -3.93 5.50 -3.60
N VAL A 40 -2.73 5.69 -4.16
CA VAL A 40 -2.16 7.02 -4.45
C VAL A 40 -3.04 7.79 -5.42
N LYS A 41 -3.49 7.14 -6.51
CA LYS A 41 -4.43 7.77 -7.46
C LYS A 41 -5.72 8.17 -6.78
N ASN A 42 -6.28 7.32 -5.92
CA ASN A 42 -7.51 7.61 -5.19
C ASN A 42 -7.34 8.82 -4.26
N VAL A 43 -6.25 8.87 -3.48
CA VAL A 43 -5.94 10.04 -2.62
C VAL A 43 -5.82 11.31 -3.46
N TYR A 44 -5.08 11.26 -4.56
CA TYR A 44 -4.89 12.40 -5.45
C TYR A 44 -6.20 12.85 -6.11
N GLU A 45 -7.04 11.93 -6.55
CA GLU A 45 -8.36 12.23 -7.12
C GLU A 45 -9.31 12.85 -6.09
N LYS A 46 -9.33 12.35 -4.85
CA LYS A 46 -10.12 12.93 -3.76
C LYS A 46 -9.68 14.37 -3.47
N TYR A 47 -8.36 14.63 -3.42
CA TYR A 47 -7.84 16.00 -3.27
C TYR A 47 -8.28 16.88 -4.44
N ARG A 48 -8.10 16.41 -5.68
CA ARG A 48 -8.50 17.13 -6.89
C ARG A 48 -9.98 17.47 -6.97
N LYS A 49 -10.84 16.68 -6.33
CA LYS A 49 -12.29 16.92 -6.23
C LYS A 49 -12.67 17.78 -5.02
N ASN A 50 -11.70 18.28 -4.25
CA ASN A 50 -11.89 18.97 -2.97
C ASN A 50 -12.65 18.13 -1.92
N GLU A 51 -12.58 16.80 -2.01
CA GLU A 51 -13.19 15.89 -1.03
C GLU A 51 -12.32 15.73 0.23
N ILE A 52 -11.01 16.00 0.11
CA ILE A 52 -10.06 16.05 1.22
C ILE A 52 -9.18 17.29 1.09
N ALA A 53 -8.74 17.85 2.22
CA ALA A 53 -7.85 18.99 2.25
C ALA A 53 -6.43 18.61 1.79
N GLU A 54 -5.68 19.60 1.28
CA GLU A 54 -4.28 19.46 0.85
C GLU A 54 -3.39 18.80 1.91
N VAL A 55 -3.42 19.35 3.15
CA VAL A 55 -2.68 18.82 4.31
C VAL A 55 -3.06 17.37 4.59
N ASP A 56 -4.33 17.03 4.38
CA ASP A 56 -4.82 15.69 4.66
C ASP A 56 -4.37 14.68 3.60
N ALA A 57 -4.37 15.09 2.33
CA ALA A 57 -3.87 14.29 1.23
C ALA A 57 -2.36 14.02 1.37
N LYS A 58 -1.57 15.07 1.63
CA LYS A 58 -0.11 14.95 1.86
C LYS A 58 0.20 14.01 3.01
N LYS A 59 -0.49 14.17 4.15
CA LYS A 59 -0.31 13.29 5.31
C LYS A 59 -0.67 11.84 5.01
N ASN A 60 -1.70 11.58 4.21
CA ASN A 60 -2.07 10.22 3.81
C ASN A 60 -0.96 9.58 2.94
N LEU A 61 -0.47 10.31 1.93
CA LEU A 61 0.62 9.87 1.06
C LEU A 61 1.93 9.64 1.84
N ASP A 62 2.28 10.51 2.78
CA ASP A 62 3.44 10.32 3.66
C ASP A 62 3.32 9.04 4.51
N LEU A 63 2.14 8.78 5.07
CA LEU A 63 1.89 7.56 5.83
C LEU A 63 1.98 6.31 4.94
N LEU A 64 1.48 6.37 3.70
CA LEU A 64 1.64 5.31 2.71
C LEU A 64 3.12 5.04 2.42
N LYS A 65 3.92 6.09 2.19
CA LYS A 65 5.36 5.98 1.96
C LYS A 65 6.08 5.35 3.14
N VAL A 66 5.83 5.82 4.36
CA VAL A 66 6.43 5.24 5.58
C VAL A 66 6.05 3.77 5.71
N PHE A 67 4.80 3.41 5.45
CA PHE A 67 4.36 2.02 5.49
C PHE A 67 5.11 1.14 4.48
N VAL A 68 5.22 1.58 3.22
CA VAL A 68 5.91 0.86 2.15
C VAL A 68 7.38 0.60 2.52
N VAL A 69 8.07 1.63 3.03
CA VAL A 69 9.50 1.53 3.37
C VAL A 69 9.77 0.70 4.62
N THR A 70 8.90 0.77 5.64
CA THR A 70 9.22 0.23 6.98
C THR A 70 8.47 -1.04 7.34
N GLN A 71 7.28 -1.28 6.78
CA GLN A 71 6.37 -2.34 7.23
C GLN A 71 6.02 -3.36 6.15
N LEU A 72 5.93 -2.95 4.89
CA LEU A 72 5.41 -3.79 3.81
C LEU A 72 6.11 -5.15 3.72
N ASN A 73 7.44 -5.14 3.74
CA ASN A 73 8.24 -6.36 3.63
C ASN A 73 7.96 -7.35 4.77
N ASN A 74 7.93 -6.87 6.01
CA ASN A 74 7.64 -7.70 7.18
C ASN A 74 6.22 -8.27 7.11
N LYS A 75 5.23 -7.43 6.74
CA LYS A 75 3.84 -7.89 6.62
C LYS A 75 3.64 -8.90 5.50
N ARG A 76 4.34 -8.75 4.39
CA ARG A 76 4.30 -9.74 3.31
C ARG A 76 4.87 -11.08 3.78
N LYS A 77 6.01 -11.07 4.46
CA LYS A 77 6.62 -12.28 5.05
C LYS A 77 5.69 -12.97 6.03
N ASP A 78 5.07 -12.22 6.95
CA ASP A 78 4.08 -12.75 7.91
C ASP A 78 2.94 -13.51 7.19
N VAL A 79 2.45 -12.96 6.07
CA VAL A 79 1.39 -13.60 5.26
C VAL A 79 1.91 -14.85 4.54
N MET A 80 3.13 -14.82 3.99
CA MET A 80 3.76 -15.98 3.34
C MET A 80 3.91 -17.15 4.31
N GLU A 81 4.42 -16.90 5.51
CA GLU A 81 4.55 -17.91 6.57
C GLU A 81 3.18 -18.49 6.94
N SER A 82 2.19 -17.62 7.09
CA SER A 82 0.82 -18.01 7.46
C SER A 82 0.15 -18.96 6.45
N VAL A 83 0.58 -18.92 5.17
CA VAL A 83 0.10 -19.82 4.12
C VAL A 83 1.11 -20.90 3.72
N GLY A 84 2.16 -21.10 4.53
CA GLY A 84 3.16 -22.17 4.32
C GLY A 84 4.10 -21.94 3.14
N LYS A 85 4.25 -20.69 2.67
CA LYS A 85 5.26 -20.32 1.67
C LYS A 85 6.55 -19.89 2.36
N GLN A 86 7.68 -20.10 1.70
CA GLN A 86 8.97 -19.61 2.17
C GLN A 86 8.97 -18.08 2.16
N PRO A 87 9.32 -17.39 3.25
CA PRO A 87 9.40 -15.93 3.29
C PRO A 87 10.47 -15.44 2.31
N GLU A 88 10.10 -14.47 1.49
CA GLU A 88 11.04 -13.80 0.59
C GLU A 88 10.88 -12.28 0.74
N ASP A 89 11.97 -11.54 0.53
CA ASP A 89 11.92 -10.09 0.48
C ASP A 89 11.14 -9.63 -0.76
N ILE A 90 10.43 -8.52 -0.63
CA ILE A 90 9.91 -7.81 -1.81
C ILE A 90 11.10 -7.22 -2.59
N ASP A 91 11.06 -7.30 -3.91
CA ASP A 91 12.07 -6.68 -4.77
C ASP A 91 12.18 -5.17 -4.48
N GLY A 92 13.41 -4.71 -4.23
CA GLY A 92 13.70 -3.31 -3.96
C GLY A 92 13.28 -2.38 -5.11
N GLU A 93 13.29 -2.85 -6.36
CA GLU A 93 12.80 -2.08 -7.50
C GLU A 93 11.28 -1.89 -7.45
N VAL A 94 10.52 -2.85 -6.92
CA VAL A 94 9.07 -2.69 -6.70
C VAL A 94 8.81 -1.62 -5.64
N VAL A 95 9.52 -1.69 -4.52
CA VAL A 95 9.42 -0.70 -3.44
C VAL A 95 9.76 0.70 -3.96
N LYS A 96 10.86 0.82 -4.72
CA LYS A 96 11.30 2.06 -5.31
C LYS A 96 10.23 2.67 -6.23
N ARG A 97 9.66 1.91 -7.16
CA ARG A 97 8.60 2.41 -8.06
C ARG A 97 7.37 2.90 -7.31
N ILE A 98 6.97 2.19 -6.24
CA ILE A 98 5.85 2.63 -5.40
C ILE A 98 6.19 3.97 -4.72
N VAL A 99 7.38 4.09 -4.14
CA VAL A 99 7.82 5.31 -3.45
C VAL A 99 7.93 6.49 -4.41
N GLU A 100 8.55 6.31 -5.58
CA GLU A 100 8.66 7.34 -6.62
C GLU A 100 7.26 7.81 -7.04
N PHE A 101 6.30 6.89 -7.22
CA PHE A 101 4.92 7.25 -7.57
C PHE A 101 4.22 8.05 -6.46
N ILE A 102 4.49 7.75 -5.18
CA ILE A 102 3.97 8.51 -4.05
C ILE A 102 4.59 9.92 -4.00
N GLU A 103 5.90 10.04 -4.20
CA GLU A 103 6.61 11.34 -4.21
C GLU A 103 6.10 12.24 -5.33
N ASP A 104 5.97 11.71 -6.55
CA ASP A 104 5.39 12.41 -7.70
C ASP A 104 3.98 12.95 -7.38
N ALA A 105 3.18 12.20 -6.62
CA ALA A 105 1.83 12.62 -6.25
C ALA A 105 1.86 13.74 -5.19
N ILE A 106 2.77 13.66 -4.20
CA ILE A 106 2.94 14.70 -3.18
C ILE A 106 3.35 16.03 -3.81
N GLU A 107 4.29 16.01 -4.76
CA GLU A 107 4.76 17.21 -5.46
C GLU A 107 3.65 17.91 -6.28
N ARG A 108 2.65 17.15 -6.74
CA ARG A 108 1.51 17.67 -7.53
C ARG A 108 0.36 18.20 -6.70
N ILE A 109 0.44 18.10 -5.38
CA ILE A 109 -0.55 18.65 -4.46
C ILE A 109 -0.02 20.01 -4.01
N GLU A 110 -0.58 21.09 -4.57
CA GLU A 110 -0.24 22.49 -4.28
C GLU A 110 -1.12 23.10 -3.20
#